data_AF-A0A402BVP8-F1
#
_entry.id   AF-A0A402BVP8-F1
#
_cell.length_a   1.000
_cell.length_b   1.000
_cell.length_c   1.000
_cell.angle_alpha   90.00
_cell.angle_beta   90.00
_cell.angle_gamma   90.00
#
_symmetry.space_group_name_H-M   'P 1'
#
loop_
_entity.id
_entity.type
_entity.pdbx_description
1 polymer ?
#
loop_
_entity_poly.entity_id
_entity_poly.type
_entity_poly.pdbx_seq_one_letter_code
_entity_poly.pdbx_strand_id
1 'polypeptide(L)'
;MFGTKKSEKPKKIDPKMKGRLPACKLSDELLNKLWGIFSHNGEFLWHAEVGTSNDILGKEEERPKQTISDWNELIHILQTLPRIDSLTITAEFADKGVVAMAFRNFAPPSGRLVVDSEKLEWAEDMYFDIMELFETQKDSLTTFMHSWLGFGLIQTGIPLSLSCAFVVFVTAFIVPIQIRQTSWLWWITAITTIVTLRLAYTVSDKLILYAMKKYPYIRIS
;
A
#
# COMPACT_ATOMS: atom_id res chain seq x y z
N MET A 1 21.00 13.04 54.38
CA MET A 1 20.05 12.87 53.25
C MET A 1 20.54 13.72 52.09
N PHE A 2 21.18 13.13 51.08
CA PHE A 2 21.49 13.81 49.82
C PHE A 2 21.04 12.89 48.68
N GLY A 3 19.87 13.20 48.13
CA GLY A 3 19.34 12.52 46.96
C GLY A 3 20.10 12.97 45.72
N THR A 4 20.83 12.06 45.10
CA THR A 4 21.42 12.25 43.77
C THR A 4 20.31 12.39 42.73
N LYS A 5 20.17 13.61 42.17
CA LYS A 5 19.33 13.88 41.00
C LYS A 5 19.80 12.99 39.84
N LYS A 6 18.93 12.10 39.37
CA LYS A 6 19.12 11.41 38.08
C LYS A 6 19.16 12.47 36.99
N SER A 7 20.32 12.59 36.34
CA SER A 7 20.47 13.30 35.07
C SER A 7 19.58 12.61 34.04
N GLU A 8 18.45 13.23 33.70
CA GLU A 8 17.71 12.89 32.50
C GLU A 8 18.60 13.23 31.31
N LYS A 9 19.03 12.20 30.58
CA LYS A 9 19.70 12.39 29.29
C LYS A 9 18.72 13.14 28.37
N PRO A 10 19.17 14.15 27.62
CA PRO A 10 18.32 14.86 26.68
C PRO A 10 17.71 13.84 25.71
N LYS A 11 16.38 13.88 25.59
CA LYS A 11 15.64 13.11 24.56
C LYS A 11 16.27 13.46 23.22
N LYS A 12 16.98 12.50 22.61
CA LYS A 12 17.48 12.63 21.24
C LYS A 12 16.24 12.82 20.36
N ILE A 13 16.04 14.04 19.87
CA ILE A 13 15.05 14.32 18.84
C ILE A 13 15.60 13.60 17.62
N ASP A 14 14.97 12.50 17.19
CA ASP A 14 15.36 11.84 15.95
C ASP A 14 14.95 12.77 14.80
N PRO A 15 15.90 13.36 14.03
CA PRO A 15 15.59 14.25 12.92
C PRO A 15 15.19 13.41 11.70
N LYS A 16 14.12 12.63 11.87
CA LYS A 16 13.66 11.62 10.91
C LYS A 16 12.24 11.94 10.47
N MET A 17 12.13 12.46 9.25
CA MET A 17 10.86 12.72 8.60
C MET A 17 10.31 11.43 7.98
N LYS A 18 9.02 11.16 8.21
CA LYS A 18 8.34 9.96 7.70
C LYS A 18 6.99 10.32 7.13
N GLY A 19 6.70 9.83 5.93
CA GLY A 19 5.47 10.10 5.20
C GLY A 19 4.91 8.86 4.52
N ARG A 20 3.65 8.96 4.08
CA ARG A 20 3.02 7.97 3.21
C ARG A 20 2.98 8.53 1.80
N LEU A 21 3.58 7.83 0.86
CA LEU A 21 3.49 8.17 -0.56
C LEU A 21 2.14 7.66 -1.09
N PRO A 22 1.43 8.42 -1.94
CA PRO A 22 0.19 7.97 -2.56
C PRO A 22 0.41 6.84 -3.58
N ALA A 23 -0.69 6.21 -4.01
CA ALA A 23 -0.65 5.32 -5.16
C ALA A 23 -0.48 6.16 -6.44
N CYS A 24 0.43 5.78 -7.32
CA CYS A 24 0.79 6.58 -8.49
C CYS A 24 1.18 5.74 -9.71
N LYS A 25 1.24 6.41 -10.87
CA LYS A 25 1.90 5.91 -12.07
C LYS A 25 3.39 6.25 -11.99
N LEU A 26 4.25 5.23 -12.06
CA LEU A 26 5.68 5.41 -12.23
C LEU A 26 5.95 5.56 -13.72
N SER A 27 5.88 6.80 -14.21
CA SER A 27 6.29 7.16 -15.57
C SER A 27 7.75 7.57 -15.60
N ASP A 28 8.38 7.50 -16.77
CA ASP A 28 9.72 8.03 -17.02
C ASP A 28 9.83 9.49 -16.61
N GLU A 29 8.78 10.29 -16.86
CA GLU A 29 8.74 11.69 -16.48
C GLU A 29 8.81 11.88 -14.95
N LEU A 30 8.04 11.09 -14.18
CA LEU A 30 8.07 11.15 -12.72
C LEU A 30 9.45 10.73 -12.19
N LEU A 31 10.03 9.66 -12.75
CA LEU A 31 11.36 9.19 -12.34
C LEU A 31 12.44 10.22 -12.68
N ASN A 32 12.42 10.81 -13.87
CA ASN A 32 13.38 11.85 -14.24
C ASN A 32 13.23 13.12 -13.41
N LYS A 33 12.01 13.50 -13.01
CA LYS A 33 11.77 14.59 -12.06
C LYS A 33 12.35 14.28 -10.68
N LEU A 34 12.14 13.06 -10.19
CA LEU A 34 12.73 12.59 -8.93
C LEU A 34 14.27 12.62 -8.98
N TRP A 35 14.86 12.14 -10.08
CA TRP A 35 16.30 12.25 -10.32
C TRP A 35 16.78 13.70 -10.32
N GLY A 36 15.99 14.62 -10.88
CA GLY A 36 16.23 16.06 -10.85
C GLY A 36 16.28 16.62 -9.43
N ILE A 37 15.34 16.23 -8.56
CA ILE A 37 15.33 16.61 -7.13
C ILE A 37 16.62 16.13 -6.45
N PHE A 38 17.03 14.88 -6.68
CA PHE A 38 18.27 14.35 -6.11
C PHE A 38 19.50 15.10 -6.63
N SER A 39 19.60 15.29 -7.94
CA SER A 39 20.75 15.95 -8.58
C SER A 39 20.90 17.42 -8.18
N HIS A 40 19.77 18.13 -7.94
CA HIS A 40 19.80 19.51 -7.45
C HIS A 40 20.42 19.61 -6.04
N ASN A 41 20.35 18.52 -5.28
CA ASN A 41 20.87 18.43 -3.93
C ASN A 41 22.35 18.00 -3.85
N GLY A 42 23.06 17.95 -4.97
CA GLY A 42 24.51 17.66 -5.03
C GLY A 42 24.82 16.22 -5.42
N GLU A 43 26.03 15.78 -5.11
CA GLU A 43 26.45 14.40 -5.38
C GLU A 43 25.81 13.41 -4.39
N PHE A 44 25.36 12.28 -4.91
CA PHE A 44 24.71 11.23 -4.13
C PHE A 44 25.02 9.86 -4.68
N LEU A 45 25.00 8.86 -3.80
CA LEU A 45 24.99 7.44 -4.16
C LEU A 45 23.57 6.94 -4.05
N TRP A 46 23.13 6.11 -4.98
CA TRP A 46 21.80 5.52 -4.91
C TRP A 46 21.80 4.08 -5.37
N HIS A 47 20.77 3.36 -4.94
CA HIS A 47 20.45 2.02 -5.44
C HIS A 47 18.94 1.81 -5.35
N ALA A 48 18.43 0.91 -6.19
CA ALA A 48 17.06 0.44 -6.11
C ALA A 48 17.01 -1.07 -5.91
N GLU A 49 16.01 -1.53 -5.15
CA GLU A 49 15.61 -2.93 -5.08
C GLU A 49 14.24 -3.10 -5.74
N VAL A 50 14.15 -3.95 -6.75
CA VAL A 50 12.91 -4.29 -7.45
C VAL A 50 12.53 -5.73 -7.15
N GLY A 51 11.32 -5.95 -6.63
CA GLY A 51 10.75 -7.27 -6.37
C GLY A 51 9.85 -7.75 -7.50
N THR A 52 10.01 -9.01 -7.92
CA THR A 52 9.39 -9.58 -9.13
C THR A 52 8.67 -10.92 -8.93
N SER A 53 8.35 -11.30 -7.68
CA SER A 53 7.72 -12.60 -7.32
C SER A 53 6.34 -12.88 -7.95
N ASN A 54 5.64 -11.89 -8.51
CA ASN A 54 4.22 -11.92 -8.82
C ASN A 54 3.31 -12.35 -7.65
N ASP A 55 3.80 -12.28 -6.41
CA ASP A 55 3.10 -12.71 -5.19
C ASP A 55 2.19 -11.59 -4.66
N ILE A 56 0.98 -11.56 -5.19
CA ILE A 56 -0.04 -10.54 -4.90
C ILE A 56 -0.46 -10.57 -3.43
N LEU A 57 -0.59 -11.76 -2.84
CA LEU A 57 -1.11 -11.93 -1.49
C LEU A 57 -0.06 -11.84 -0.40
N GLY A 58 1.22 -11.77 -0.79
CA GLY A 58 2.30 -11.67 0.16
C GLY A 58 2.58 -13.00 0.88
N LYS A 59 2.32 -14.15 0.25
CA LYS A 59 2.44 -15.47 0.86
C LYS A 59 3.86 -16.03 0.89
N GLU A 60 4.74 -15.56 0.01
CA GLU A 60 6.13 -16.01 -0.03
C GLU A 60 6.96 -15.26 1.02
N GLU A 61 7.74 -16.00 1.81
CA GLU A 61 8.63 -15.43 2.82
C GLU A 61 9.86 -14.77 2.16
N GLU A 62 10.46 -15.45 1.18
CA GLU A 62 11.57 -14.94 0.38
C GLU A 62 11.07 -14.57 -1.03
N ARG A 63 11.10 -13.28 -1.35
CA ARG A 63 10.78 -12.78 -2.70
C ARG A 63 12.07 -12.50 -3.45
N PRO A 64 12.23 -12.95 -4.72
CA PRO A 64 13.32 -12.51 -5.56
C PRO A 64 13.34 -10.99 -5.65
N LYS A 65 14.53 -10.43 -5.39
CA LYS A 65 14.83 -9.01 -5.52
C LYS A 65 16.03 -8.85 -6.45
N GLN A 66 15.98 -7.83 -7.28
CA GLN A 66 17.10 -7.38 -8.08
C GLN A 66 17.56 -6.02 -7.56
N THR A 67 18.85 -5.90 -7.27
CA THR A 67 19.48 -4.61 -6.94
C THR A 67 19.97 -3.96 -8.22
N ILE A 68 19.63 -2.69 -8.42
CA ILE A 68 19.94 -1.91 -9.61
C ILE A 68 20.63 -0.63 -9.17
N SER A 69 21.72 -0.27 -9.83
CA SER A 69 22.49 0.96 -9.57
C SER A 69 22.62 1.88 -10.78
N ASP A 70 22.12 1.47 -11.95
CA ASP A 70 22.01 2.30 -13.15
C ASP A 70 20.57 2.82 -13.32
N TRP A 71 20.43 4.12 -13.55
CA TRP A 71 19.12 4.78 -13.52
C TRP A 71 18.30 4.46 -14.76
N ASN A 72 18.97 4.35 -15.91
CA ASN A 72 18.34 3.99 -17.17
C ASN A 72 17.96 2.51 -17.15
N GLU A 73 18.80 1.66 -16.55
CA GLU A 73 18.47 0.25 -16.32
C GLU A 73 17.23 0.11 -15.43
N LEU A 74 17.12 0.91 -14.36
CA LEU A 74 15.93 0.93 -13.51
C LEU A 74 14.68 1.29 -14.33
N ILE A 75 14.70 2.39 -15.07
CA ILE A 75 13.57 2.81 -15.91
C ILE A 75 13.19 1.68 -16.88
N HIS A 76 14.18 1.09 -17.56
CA HIS A 76 13.96 0.01 -18.50
C HIS A 76 13.34 -1.24 -17.86
N ILE A 77 13.83 -1.66 -16.69
CA ILE A 77 13.27 -2.79 -15.94
C ILE A 77 11.83 -2.51 -15.53
N LEU A 78 11.55 -1.31 -15.02
CA LEU A 78 10.19 -0.93 -14.65
C LEU A 78 9.26 -1.01 -15.86
N GLN A 79 9.67 -0.50 -17.03
CA GLN A 79 8.87 -0.56 -18.27
C GLN A 79 8.63 -1.97 -18.83
N THR A 80 9.59 -2.87 -18.64
CA THR A 80 9.51 -4.23 -19.20
C THR A 80 8.74 -5.19 -18.30
N LEU A 81 8.68 -4.92 -17.00
CA LEU A 81 7.98 -5.78 -16.05
C LEU A 81 6.45 -5.65 -16.21
N PRO A 82 5.72 -6.77 -16.33
CA PRO A 82 4.26 -6.72 -16.37
C PRO A 82 3.66 -6.22 -15.05
N ARG A 83 4.41 -6.37 -13.95
CA ARG A 83 4.04 -5.98 -12.59
C ARG A 83 5.30 -5.84 -11.74
N ILE A 84 5.29 -4.86 -10.84
CA ILE A 84 6.27 -4.72 -9.76
C ILE A 84 5.59 -5.15 -8.46
N ASP A 85 6.23 -5.97 -7.65
CA ASP A 85 5.69 -6.31 -6.32
C ASP A 85 6.17 -5.35 -5.24
N SER A 86 7.42 -4.92 -5.34
CA SER A 86 7.98 -3.87 -4.50
C SER A 86 9.05 -3.09 -5.23
N LEU A 87 9.16 -1.81 -4.92
CA LEU A 87 10.24 -0.95 -5.36
C LEU A 87 10.76 -0.22 -4.13
N THR A 88 12.03 -0.36 -3.83
CA THR A 88 12.72 0.48 -2.83
C THR A 88 13.77 1.29 -3.56
N ILE A 89 13.81 2.60 -3.37
CA ILE A 89 14.87 3.48 -3.87
C ILE A 89 15.51 4.14 -2.66
N THR A 90 16.82 3.97 -2.53
CA THR A 90 17.61 4.59 -1.46
C THR A 90 18.64 5.51 -2.09
N ALA A 91 18.72 6.75 -1.62
CA ALA A 91 19.73 7.71 -2.01
C ALA A 91 20.43 8.27 -0.76
N GLU A 92 21.76 8.30 -0.79
CA GLU A 92 22.64 8.78 0.27
C GLU A 92 23.42 9.99 -0.23
N PHE A 93 23.27 11.10 0.49
CA PHE A 93 23.90 12.38 0.18
C PHE A 93 25.00 12.66 1.19
N ALA A 94 26.23 12.83 0.70
CA ALA A 94 27.38 13.12 1.54
C ALA A 94 27.13 14.36 2.42
N ASP A 95 27.42 14.23 3.72
CA ASP A 95 27.25 15.29 4.73
C ASP A 95 25.83 15.86 4.88
N LYS A 96 24.80 15.20 4.32
CA LYS A 96 23.40 15.63 4.43
C LYS A 96 22.56 14.55 5.08
N GLY A 97 22.41 13.40 4.44
CA GLY A 97 21.58 12.32 4.98
C GLY A 97 21.13 11.32 3.94
N VAL A 98 20.13 10.52 4.33
CA VAL A 98 19.61 9.41 3.54
C VAL A 98 18.13 9.59 3.25
N VAL A 99 17.75 9.36 2.00
CA VAL A 99 16.38 9.30 1.53
C VAL A 99 16.07 7.85 1.17
N ALA A 100 14.96 7.32 1.68
CA ALA A 100 14.47 5.99 1.32
C ALA A 100 12.98 6.06 0.97
N MET A 101 12.65 5.60 -0.23
CA MET A 101 11.28 5.40 -0.70
C MET A 101 11.01 3.92 -0.85
N ALA A 102 9.88 3.45 -0.34
CA ALA A 102 9.49 2.05 -0.44
C ALA A 102 8.03 1.93 -0.85
N PHE A 103 7.79 1.23 -1.96
CA PHE A 103 6.48 0.87 -2.48
C PHE A 103 6.28 -0.63 -2.42
N ARG A 104 5.05 -1.06 -2.10
CA ARG A 104 4.63 -2.45 -2.01
C ARG A 104 3.25 -2.62 -2.64
N ASN A 105 3.14 -3.58 -3.54
CA ASN A 105 1.92 -3.98 -4.26
C ASN A 105 1.27 -5.26 -3.70
N PHE A 106 1.81 -5.81 -2.61
CA PHE A 106 1.25 -6.94 -1.88
C PHE A 106 0.60 -6.50 -0.57
N ALA A 107 -0.26 -7.34 0.00
CA ALA A 107 -1.11 -6.95 1.12
C ALA A 107 -0.33 -6.76 2.44
N PRO A 108 -0.50 -5.65 3.17
CA PRO A 108 -1.23 -4.43 2.78
C PRO A 108 -0.40 -3.54 1.82
N PRO A 109 -0.97 -3.09 0.68
CA PRO A 109 -0.23 -2.25 -0.26
C PRO A 109 0.05 -0.88 0.33
N SER A 110 1.25 -0.34 0.10
CA SER A 110 1.65 0.93 0.70
C SER A 110 2.83 1.59 0.00
N GLY A 111 2.91 2.91 0.12
CA GLY A 111 4.07 3.72 -0.20
C GLY A 111 4.57 4.44 1.06
N ARG A 112 5.88 4.47 1.28
CA ARG A 112 6.51 5.15 2.42
C ARG A 112 7.70 5.96 1.94
N LEU A 113 7.82 7.16 2.50
CA LEU A 113 8.99 8.03 2.38
C LEU A 113 9.63 8.18 3.75
N VAL A 114 10.95 8.06 3.80
CA VAL A 114 11.76 8.33 4.98
C VAL A 114 12.92 9.21 4.55
N VAL A 115 13.08 10.34 5.24
CA VAL A 115 14.24 11.23 5.10
C VAL A 115 14.90 11.32 6.47
N ASP A 116 16.18 10.97 6.54
CA ASP A 116 16.96 10.86 7.76
C ASP A 116 18.22 11.71 7.62
N SER A 117 18.33 12.79 8.40
CA SER A 117 19.41 13.78 8.25
C SER A 117 19.61 14.55 9.55
N GLU A 118 20.85 14.87 9.90
CA GLU A 118 21.15 15.75 11.04
C GLU A 118 20.78 17.23 10.74
N LYS A 119 20.68 17.60 9.46
CA LYS A 119 20.27 18.92 8.98
C LYS A 119 18.76 18.94 8.75
N LEU A 120 18.01 19.48 9.70
CA LEU A 120 16.54 19.51 9.68
C LEU A 120 15.96 20.26 8.47
N GLU A 121 16.46 21.46 8.17
CA GLU A 121 15.98 22.27 7.03
C GLU A 121 16.09 21.48 5.72
N TRP A 122 17.24 20.86 5.47
CA TRP A 122 17.43 20.01 4.29
C TRP A 122 16.49 18.80 4.28
N ALA A 123 16.26 18.17 5.44
CA ALA A 123 15.38 17.02 5.55
C ALA A 123 13.92 17.39 5.26
N GLU A 124 13.48 18.57 5.72
CA GLU A 124 12.16 19.11 5.46
C GLU A 124 11.96 19.45 3.99
N ASP A 125 12.89 20.22 3.39
CA ASP A 125 12.83 20.58 1.96
C ASP A 125 12.78 19.33 1.08
N MET A 126 13.70 18.39 1.29
CA MET A 126 13.75 17.12 0.55
C MET A 126 12.46 16.31 0.74
N TYR A 127 11.91 16.27 1.96
CA TYR A 127 10.66 15.58 2.23
C TYR A 127 9.49 16.19 1.47
N PHE A 128 9.34 17.52 1.50
CA PHE A 128 8.25 18.22 0.84
C PHE A 128 8.36 18.18 -0.68
N ASP A 129 9.55 18.35 -1.25
CA ASP A 129 9.78 18.27 -2.70
C ASP A 129 9.35 16.90 -3.26
N ILE A 130 9.75 15.82 -2.59
CA ILE A 130 9.37 14.47 -2.99
C ILE A 130 7.87 14.26 -2.80
N MET A 131 7.32 14.64 -1.65
CA MET A 131 5.88 14.48 -1.38
C MET A 131 5.02 15.25 -2.39
N GLU A 132 5.40 16.48 -2.74
CA GLU A 132 4.72 17.29 -3.75
C GLU A 132 4.77 16.60 -5.12
N LEU A 133 5.95 16.14 -5.54
CA LEU A 133 6.10 15.40 -6.80
C LEU A 133 5.13 14.20 -6.87
N PHE A 134 5.05 13.40 -5.82
CA PHE A 134 4.17 12.23 -5.81
C PHE A 134 2.68 12.57 -5.67
N GLU A 135 2.32 13.62 -4.94
CA GLU A 135 0.93 14.08 -4.86
C GLU A 135 0.43 14.64 -6.20
N THR A 136 1.29 15.30 -7.00
CA THR A 136 0.88 15.76 -8.35
C THR A 136 0.59 14.61 -9.32
N GLN A 137 1.17 13.43 -9.11
CA GLN A 137 1.01 12.23 -9.96
C GLN A 137 0.13 11.15 -9.32
N LYS A 138 -0.59 11.51 -8.27
CA LYS A 138 -1.47 10.62 -7.51
C LYS A 138 -2.62 10.11 -8.36
N ASP A 139 -2.83 8.80 -8.30
CA ASP A 139 -4.09 8.20 -8.73
C ASP A 139 -5.08 8.23 -7.56
N SER A 140 -6.00 9.19 -7.60
CA SER A 140 -7.01 9.38 -6.55
C SER A 140 -7.88 8.16 -6.33
N LEU A 141 -8.25 7.44 -7.38
CA LEU A 141 -9.10 6.25 -7.27
C LEU A 141 -8.32 5.09 -6.64
N THR A 142 -7.11 4.82 -7.13
CA THR A 142 -6.27 3.74 -6.59
C THR A 142 -5.85 4.04 -5.16
N THR A 143 -5.53 5.30 -4.84
CA THR A 143 -5.22 5.72 -3.47
C THR A 143 -6.42 5.55 -2.55
N PHE A 144 -7.62 5.93 -3.01
CA PHE A 144 -8.85 5.72 -2.25
C PHE A 144 -9.13 4.23 -1.99
N MET A 145 -8.99 3.37 -2.99
CA MET A 145 -9.22 1.92 -2.83
C MET A 145 -8.28 1.28 -1.80
N HIS A 146 -7.06 1.78 -1.68
CA HIS A 146 -6.08 1.31 -0.67
C HIS A 146 -6.14 2.08 0.65
N SER A 147 -7.02 3.07 0.76
CA SER A 147 -7.31 3.71 2.04
C SER A 147 -8.06 2.74 2.96
N TRP A 148 -8.05 3.01 4.26
CA TRP A 148 -8.80 2.21 5.23
C TRP A 148 -10.31 2.11 4.88
N LEU A 149 -10.89 3.21 4.39
CA LEU A 149 -12.30 3.26 3.99
C LEU A 149 -12.56 2.48 2.69
N GLY A 150 -11.76 2.71 1.66
CA GLY A 150 -11.93 2.00 0.38
C GLY A 150 -11.68 0.51 0.52
N PHE A 151 -10.63 0.13 1.27
CA PHE A 151 -10.33 -1.26 1.55
C PHE A 151 -11.44 -1.92 2.38
N GLY A 152 -11.96 -1.25 3.41
CA GLY A 152 -13.10 -1.76 4.19
C GLY A 152 -14.37 -1.95 3.36
N LEU A 153 -14.64 -1.06 2.39
CA LEU A 153 -15.76 -1.19 1.47
C LEU A 153 -15.59 -2.41 0.54
N ILE A 154 -14.40 -2.60 -0.03
CA ILE A 154 -14.09 -3.70 -0.95
C ILE A 154 -14.04 -5.04 -0.22
N GLN A 155 -13.42 -5.09 0.97
CA GLN A 155 -13.24 -6.30 1.75
C GLN A 155 -14.53 -6.74 2.45
N THR A 156 -15.35 -5.80 2.94
CA THR A 156 -16.45 -6.14 3.85
C THR A 156 -17.78 -5.63 3.32
N GLY A 157 -17.88 -4.34 3.00
CA GLY A 157 -19.16 -3.71 2.66
C GLY A 157 -19.84 -4.35 1.44
N ILE A 158 -19.12 -4.44 0.31
CA ILE A 158 -19.64 -4.99 -0.95
C ILE A 158 -19.93 -6.50 -0.82
N PRO A 159 -18.97 -7.35 -0.37
CA PRO A 159 -19.22 -8.79 -0.25
C PRO A 159 -20.39 -9.14 0.67
N LEU A 160 -20.49 -8.48 1.82
CA LEU A 160 -21.55 -8.75 2.78
C LEU A 160 -22.92 -8.33 2.23
N SER A 161 -23.01 -7.14 1.61
CA SER A 161 -24.26 -6.65 1.04
C SER A 161 -24.74 -7.52 -0.12
N LEU A 162 -23.84 -7.89 -1.04
CA LEU A 162 -24.15 -8.77 -2.17
C LEU A 162 -24.59 -10.16 -1.70
N SER A 163 -23.88 -10.73 -0.72
CA SER A 163 -24.19 -12.06 -0.19
C SER A 163 -25.52 -12.07 0.54
N CYS A 164 -25.80 -11.04 1.34
CA CYS A 164 -27.07 -10.89 2.05
C CYS A 164 -28.24 -10.76 1.06
N ALA A 165 -28.12 -9.87 0.07
CA ALA A 165 -29.15 -9.68 -0.95
C ALA A 165 -29.43 -10.99 -1.73
N PHE A 166 -28.37 -11.71 -2.11
CA PHE A 166 -28.50 -12.99 -2.81
C PHE A 166 -29.22 -14.04 -1.96
N VAL A 167 -28.81 -14.21 -0.70
CA VAL A 167 -29.41 -15.21 0.20
C VAL A 167 -30.86 -14.86 0.54
N VAL A 168 -31.18 -13.58 0.78
CA VAL A 168 -32.56 -13.13 1.02
C VAL A 168 -33.42 -13.41 -0.21
N PHE A 169 -32.94 -13.08 -1.42
CA PHE A 169 -33.64 -13.34 -2.66
C PHE A 169 -33.93 -14.84 -2.84
N VAL A 170 -32.92 -15.70 -2.72
CA VAL A 170 -33.06 -17.15 -2.84
C VAL A 170 -34.04 -17.71 -1.79
N THR A 171 -33.93 -17.26 -0.55
CA THR A 171 -34.81 -17.71 0.54
C THR A 171 -36.26 -17.28 0.31
N ALA A 172 -36.49 -16.07 -0.20
CA ALA A 172 -37.82 -15.56 -0.50
C ALA A 172 -38.52 -16.39 -1.60
N PHE A 173 -37.77 -16.92 -2.57
CA PHE A 173 -38.28 -17.77 -3.64
C PHE A 173 -38.48 -19.23 -3.23
N ILE A 174 -37.56 -19.79 -2.44
CA ILE A 174 -37.57 -21.22 -2.09
C ILE A 174 -38.49 -21.51 -0.92
N VAL A 175 -38.56 -20.62 0.09
CA VAL A 175 -39.31 -20.90 1.33
C VAL A 175 -40.79 -20.55 1.15
N PRO A 176 -41.68 -21.57 1.15
CA PRO A 176 -43.12 -21.35 1.06
C PRO A 176 -43.62 -20.51 2.23
N ILE A 177 -44.63 -19.69 1.99
CA ILE A 177 -45.21 -18.78 2.99
C ILE A 177 -45.67 -19.55 4.25
N GLN A 178 -46.17 -20.77 4.09
CA GLN A 178 -46.66 -21.62 5.18
C GLN A 178 -45.56 -21.98 6.19
N ILE A 179 -44.31 -22.17 5.73
CA ILE A 179 -43.17 -22.52 6.59
C ILE A 179 -42.71 -21.31 7.41
N ARG A 180 -42.99 -20.08 6.94
CA ARG A 180 -42.54 -18.84 7.59
C ARG A 180 -43.18 -18.58 8.96
N GLN A 181 -44.28 -19.26 9.29
CA GLN A 181 -45.00 -19.11 10.56
C GLN A 181 -44.62 -20.17 11.60
N THR A 182 -43.69 -21.07 11.28
CA THR A 182 -43.32 -22.21 12.15
C THR A 182 -41.97 -21.99 12.83
N SER A 183 -41.70 -22.76 13.88
CA SER A 183 -40.40 -22.78 14.59
C SER A 183 -39.20 -23.10 13.68
N TRP A 184 -39.44 -23.65 12.49
CA TRP A 184 -38.41 -23.89 11.47
C TRP A 184 -37.77 -22.61 10.93
N LEU A 185 -38.43 -21.46 11.03
CA LEU A 185 -37.90 -20.16 10.59
C LEU A 185 -36.54 -19.82 11.25
N TRP A 186 -36.34 -20.21 12.52
CA TRP A 186 -35.09 -19.99 13.23
C TRP A 186 -33.93 -20.78 12.63
N TRP A 187 -34.16 -22.05 12.27
CA TRP A 187 -33.16 -22.88 11.59
C TRP A 187 -32.85 -22.36 10.19
N ILE A 188 -33.87 -21.92 9.45
CA ILE A 188 -33.68 -21.28 8.14
C ILE A 188 -32.83 -20.01 8.29
N THR A 189 -33.11 -19.17 9.29
CA THR A 189 -32.34 -17.94 9.56
C THR A 189 -30.89 -18.23 9.95
N ALA A 190 -30.67 -19.25 10.79
CA ALA A 190 -29.32 -19.67 11.18
C ALA A 190 -28.51 -20.18 9.97
N ILE A 191 -29.11 -21.05 9.15
CA ILE A 191 -28.47 -21.59 7.94
C ILE A 191 -28.17 -20.47 6.94
N THR A 192 -29.14 -19.60 6.66
CA THR A 192 -28.98 -18.47 5.73
C THR A 192 -27.90 -17.50 6.19
N THR A 193 -27.76 -17.28 7.50
CA THR A 193 -26.68 -16.46 8.07
C THR A 193 -25.31 -17.09 7.82
N ILE A 194 -25.14 -18.39 8.10
CA ILE A 194 -23.88 -19.12 7.86
C ILE A 194 -23.52 -19.08 6.37
N VAL A 195 -24.50 -19.34 5.49
CA VAL A 195 -24.31 -19.29 4.03
C VAL A 195 -23.92 -17.87 3.58
N THR A 196 -24.60 -16.84 4.09
CA THR A 196 -24.29 -15.43 3.78
C THR A 196 -22.87 -15.09 4.14
N LEU A 197 -22.43 -15.43 5.35
CA LEU A 197 -21.06 -15.15 5.81
C LEU A 197 -20.03 -15.88 4.93
N ARG A 198 -20.25 -17.17 4.65
CA ARG A 198 -19.31 -17.96 3.82
C ARG A 198 -19.22 -17.44 2.38
N LEU A 199 -20.35 -17.02 1.82
CA LEU A 199 -20.38 -16.37 0.50
C LEU A 199 -19.66 -15.02 0.54
N ALA A 200 -19.87 -14.23 1.59
CA ALA A 200 -19.20 -12.94 1.77
C ALA A 200 -17.69 -13.09 1.83
N TYR A 201 -17.16 -14.08 2.56
CA TYR A 201 -15.72 -14.38 2.55
C TYR A 201 -15.21 -14.73 1.15
N THR A 202 -15.93 -15.60 0.44
CA THR A 202 -15.53 -16.03 -0.92
C THR A 202 -15.54 -14.88 -1.92
N VAL A 203 -16.53 -13.99 -1.84
CA VAL A 203 -16.64 -12.80 -2.69
C VAL A 203 -15.57 -11.79 -2.31
N SER A 204 -15.29 -11.61 -1.02
CA SER A 204 -14.25 -10.72 -0.50
C SER A 204 -12.86 -11.06 -1.06
N ASP A 205 -12.45 -12.33 -0.95
CA ASP A 205 -11.13 -12.78 -1.45
C ASP A 205 -10.98 -12.53 -2.96
N LYS A 206 -12.04 -12.80 -3.74
CA LYS A 206 -12.05 -12.55 -5.18
C LYS A 206 -11.98 -11.05 -5.50
N LEU A 207 -12.70 -10.21 -4.76
CA LEU A 207 -12.67 -8.76 -4.95
C LEU A 207 -11.31 -8.16 -4.57
N ILE A 208 -10.68 -8.61 -3.49
CA ILE A 208 -9.33 -8.18 -3.10
C ILE A 208 -8.33 -8.55 -4.20
N LEU A 209 -8.32 -9.82 -4.63
CA LEU A 209 -7.43 -10.28 -5.70
C LEU A 209 -7.67 -9.51 -7.00
N TYR A 210 -8.92 -9.24 -7.34
CA TYR A 210 -9.27 -8.45 -8.51
C TYR A 210 -8.76 -7.00 -8.38
N ALA A 211 -9.01 -6.36 -7.24
CA ALA A 211 -8.58 -4.99 -6.97
C ALA A 211 -7.06 -4.87 -7.05
N MET A 212 -6.32 -5.78 -6.41
CA MET A 212 -4.85 -5.78 -6.41
C MET A 212 -4.23 -6.15 -7.77
N LYS A 213 -4.94 -6.89 -8.62
CA LYS A 213 -4.51 -7.19 -9.99
C LYS A 213 -4.75 -6.01 -10.92
N LYS A 214 -5.94 -5.41 -10.85
CA LYS A 214 -6.39 -4.38 -11.77
C LYS A 214 -5.91 -2.98 -11.41
N TYR A 215 -5.74 -2.72 -10.11
CA TYR A 215 -5.35 -1.44 -9.57
C TYR A 215 -4.17 -1.64 -8.60
N PRO A 216 -2.97 -1.99 -9.09
CA PRO A 216 -1.80 -2.07 -8.23
C PRO A 216 -1.44 -0.68 -7.68
N TYR A 217 -0.89 -0.63 -6.47
CA TYR A 217 -0.55 0.62 -5.76
C TYR A 217 0.49 1.46 -6.53
N ILE A 218 1.49 0.80 -7.10
CA ILE A 218 2.36 1.35 -8.14
C ILE A 218 2.07 0.64 -9.46
N ARG A 219 1.93 1.41 -10.53
CA ARG A 219 1.80 0.89 -11.89
C ARG A 219 2.80 1.59 -12.79
N ILE A 220 3.36 0.86 -13.74
CA ILE A 220 4.22 1.46 -14.76
C ILE A 220 3.34 2.03 -15.86
N SER A 221 3.76 3.17 -16.43
CA SER A 221 3.08 3.81 -17.56
C SER A 221 3.94 3.79 -18.81
#